data_AF-A0A1X7HFT5-F1
#
_entry.id   AF-A0A1X7HFT5-F1
#
_cell.length_a   1.000
_cell.length_b   1.000
_cell.length_c   1.000
_cell.angle_alpha   90.00
_cell.angle_beta   90.00
_cell.angle_gamma   90.00
#
_symmetry.space_group_name_H-M   'P 1'
#
loop_
_entity.id
_entity.type
_entity.pdbx_description
1 polymer ?
#
loop_
_entity_poly.entity_id
_entity_poly.type
_entity_poly.pdbx_seq_one_letter_code
_entity_poly.pdbx_strand_id
1 'polypeptide(L)' 'MTSRITQLTDEQIAALTTTRDAWLAHGLATSPANRPEAEAGVAEAYRAAGLEPPRLLIWVDSPMAGAIAAWMLT' A
#
# COMPACT_ATOMS: atom_id res chain seq x y z
N MET A 1 -16.37 -4.01 22.97
CA MET A 1 -15.43 -2.98 23.44
C MET A 1 -14.15 -3.67 23.83
N THR A 2 -13.07 -3.52 23.07
CA THR A 2 -11.79 -4.18 23.36
C THR A 2 -11.07 -3.40 24.45
N SER A 3 -10.74 -4.05 25.57
CA SER A 3 -10.00 -3.43 26.67
C SER A 3 -8.58 -3.05 26.24
N ARG A 4 -8.09 -1.91 26.74
CA ARG A 4 -6.71 -1.45 26.50
C ARG A 4 -5.71 -2.48 27.06
N ILE A 5 -4.80 -2.95 26.22
CA ILE A 5 -3.65 -3.75 26.65
C ILE A 5 -2.52 -2.83 27.10
N THR A 6 -1.87 -3.15 28.23
CA THR A 6 -0.70 -2.41 28.75
C THR A 6 0.59 -3.24 28.65
N GLN A 7 0.48 -4.53 28.32
CA GLN A 7 1.58 -5.45 28.10
C GLN A 7 1.18 -6.44 27.00
N LEU A 8 2.17 -6.86 26.21
CA LEU A 8 2.00 -7.93 25.23
C LEU A 8 2.19 -9.29 25.90
N THR A 9 1.45 -10.28 25.43
CA THR A 9 1.70 -11.69 25.75
C THR A 9 2.96 -12.18 25.03
N ASP A 10 3.56 -13.28 25.50
CA ASP A 10 4.73 -13.88 24.85
C ASP A 10 4.44 -14.27 23.39
N GLU A 11 3.22 -14.72 23.10
CA GLU A 11 2.75 -15.01 21.75
C GLU A 11 2.73 -13.74 20.86
N GLN A 12 2.19 -12.64 21.38
CA GLN A 12 2.18 -11.36 20.66
C GLN A 12 3.59 -10.81 20.45
N ILE A 13 4.49 -10.96 21.42
CA ILE A 13 5.90 -10.57 21.28
C ILE A 13 6.57 -11.41 20.19
N ALA A 14 6.36 -12.73 20.18
CA ALA A 14 6.89 -13.62 19.15
C ALA A 14 6.41 -13.21 17.75
N ALA A 15 5.13 -12.84 17.62
CA ALA A 15 4.53 -12.40 16.36
C ALA A 15 5.13 -11.10 15.80
N LEU A 16 5.77 -10.25 16.64
CA LEU A 16 6.41 -9.01 16.18
C LEU A 16 7.53 -9.29 15.18
N THR A 17 8.33 -10.33 15.40
CA THR A 17 9.46 -10.67 14.53
C THR A 17 8.96 -11.06 13.14
N THR A 18 7.99 -11.97 13.06
CA THR A 18 7.39 -12.39 11.78
C THR A 18 6.72 -11.22 11.07
N THR A 19 5.99 -10.39 11.81
CA THR A 19 5.35 -9.19 11.26
C THR A 19 6.40 -8.23 10.69
N ARG A 20 7.45 -7.92 11.45
CA ARG A 20 8.56 -7.07 11.01
C ARG A 20 9.19 -7.61 9.74
N ASP A 21 9.52 -8.90 9.70
CA ASP A 21 10.24 -9.50 8.58
C ASP A 21 9.37 -9.48 7.31
N ALA A 22 8.06 -9.73 7.43
CA ALA A 22 7.12 -9.61 6.33
C ALA A 22 7.06 -8.18 5.76
N TRP A 23 6.86 -7.17 6.63
CA TRP A 23 6.81 -5.78 6.19
C TRP A 23 8.15 -5.26 5.65
N LEU A 24 9.27 -5.71 6.22
CA LEU A 24 10.59 -5.38 5.72
C LEU A 24 10.81 -5.97 4.33
N ALA A 25 10.40 -7.22 4.08
CA ALA A 25 10.47 -7.84 2.77
C ALA A 25 9.65 -7.06 1.73
N HIS A 26 8.44 -6.61 2.09
CA HIS A 26 7.63 -5.75 1.21
C HIS A 26 8.31 -4.40 0.93
N GLY A 27 8.85 -3.73 1.96
CA GLY A 27 9.49 -2.41 1.80
C GLY A 27 10.80 -2.44 1.00
N LEU A 28 11.49 -3.58 1.00
CA LEU A 28 12.72 -3.79 0.23
C LEU A 28 12.49 -4.45 -1.13
N ALA A 29 11.25 -4.80 -1.48
CA ALA A 29 10.94 -5.43 -2.75
C ALA A 29 11.18 -4.46 -3.93
N THR A 30 11.92 -4.92 -4.93
CA THR A 30 12.21 -4.17 -6.17
C THR A 30 11.67 -4.86 -7.42
N SER A 31 10.90 -5.94 -7.24
CA SER A 31 10.20 -6.62 -8.33
C SER A 31 9.13 -5.70 -8.94
N PRO A 32 8.68 -5.96 -10.18
CA PRO A 32 7.54 -5.26 -10.75
C PRO A 32 6.33 -5.28 -9.81
N ALA A 33 5.57 -4.19 -9.78
CA ALA A 33 4.35 -4.10 -8.98
C ALA A 33 3.29 -5.11 -9.47
N ASN A 34 2.53 -5.67 -8.53
CA ASN A 34 1.29 -6.37 -8.85
C ASN A 34 0.24 -5.33 -9.26
N ARG A 35 0.22 -4.98 -10.54
CA ARG A 35 -0.65 -3.90 -11.06
C ARG A 35 -2.14 -4.14 -10.78
N PRO A 36 -2.71 -5.35 -11.00
CA PRO A 36 -4.10 -5.62 -10.66
C PRO A 36 -4.46 -5.34 -9.19
N GLU A 37 -3.61 -5.75 -8.24
CA GLU A 37 -3.86 -5.48 -6.81
C GLU A 37 -3.72 -4.01 -6.48
N ALA A 38 -2.72 -3.32 -7.05
CA ALA A 38 -2.54 -1.89 -6.86
C ALA A 38 -3.73 -1.08 -7.39
N GLU A 39 -4.24 -1.40 -8.57
CA GLU A 39 -5.41 -0.73 -9.17
C GLU A 39 -6.69 -0.98 -8.35
N ALA A 40 -6.90 -2.21 -7.86
CA ALA A 40 -8.00 -2.53 -6.96
C ALA A 40 -7.91 -1.76 -5.63
N GLY A 41 -6.71 -1.66 -5.06
CA GLY A 41 -6.45 -0.88 -3.84
C GLY A 41 -6.72 0.61 -4.01
N VAL A 42 -6.35 1.19 -5.15
CA VAL A 42 -6.68 2.59 -5.49
C VAL A 42 -8.20 2.77 -5.55
N ALA A 43 -8.92 1.88 -6.24
CA ALA A 43 -10.38 1.96 -6.32
C ALA A 43 -11.05 1.86 -4.93
N GLU A 44 -10.56 0.97 -4.07
CA GLU A 44 -11.08 0.82 -2.72
C GLU A 44 -10.82 2.05 -1.86
N ALA A 45 -9.63 2.66 -1.95
CA ALA A 45 -9.31 3.89 -1.23
C ALA A 45 -10.24 5.05 -1.61
N TYR A 46 -10.57 5.19 -2.91
CA TYR A 46 -11.53 6.19 -3.36
C TYR A 46 -12.94 5.93 -2.84
N ARG A 47 -13.42 4.67 -2.92
CA ARG A 47 -14.75 4.30 -2.39
C ARG A 47 -14.85 4.51 -0.89
N ALA A 48 -13.81 4.17 -0.14
CA ALA A 48 -13.74 4.41 1.30
C ALA A 48 -13.81 5.90 1.64
N ALA A 49 -13.35 6.77 0.74
CA ALA A 49 -13.49 8.22 0.84
C ALA A 49 -14.82 8.77 0.30
N GLY A 50 -15.74 7.92 -0.18
CA GLY A 50 -17.01 8.34 -0.80
C GLY A 50 -16.85 8.97 -2.18
N LEU A 51 -15.74 8.68 -2.87
CA LEU A 51 -15.43 9.19 -4.21
C LEU A 51 -15.57 8.09 -5.27
N GLU A 52 -15.89 8.50 -6.49
CA GLU A 52 -15.85 7.60 -7.65
C GLU A 52 -14.40 7.25 -8.01
N PRO A 53 -14.06 5.96 -8.21
CA PRO A 53 -12.73 5.55 -8.63
C PRO A 53 -12.28 6.18 -9.97
N PRO A 54 -10.97 6.37 -10.17
CA PRO A 54 -10.45 6.87 -11.43
C PRO A 54 -10.76 5.93 -12.60
N ARG A 55 -11.15 6.50 -13.74
CA ARG A 55 -11.42 5.75 -14.99
C ARG A 55 -10.17 5.33 -15.74
N LEU A 56 -9.04 5.98 -15.46
CA LEU A 56 -7.76 5.75 -16.12
C LEU A 56 -6.66 5.72 -15.06
N LEU A 57 -5.84 4.67 -15.10
CA LEU A 57 -4.63 4.53 -14.29
C LEU A 57 -3.44 4.44 -15.24
N ILE A 58 -2.43 5.30 -15.04
CA ILE A 58 -1.26 5.41 -15.91
C ILE A 58 -0.05 4.88 -15.14
N TRP A 59 0.56 3.83 -15.69
CA TRP A 59 1.79 3.23 -15.16
C TRP A 59 3.00 3.78 -15.89
N VAL A 60 4.04 4.10 -15.13
CA VAL A 60 5.34 4.59 -15.61
C VAL A 60 6.45 3.89 -14.84
N ASP A 61 7.64 3.82 -15.44
CA ASP A 61 8.75 3.02 -14.89
C ASP A 61 9.56 3.74 -13.81
N SER A 62 9.29 5.03 -13.54
CA SER A 62 9.99 5.77 -12.47
C SER A 62 9.17 6.94 -11.93
N PRO A 63 9.45 7.42 -10.70
CA PRO A 63 8.82 8.63 -10.15
C PRO A 63 9.02 9.87 -11.02
N MET A 64 10.20 10.04 -11.62
CA MET A 64 10.47 11.17 -12.53
C MET A 64 9.57 11.12 -13.77
N ALA A 65 9.42 9.93 -14.38
CA ALA A 65 8.48 9.74 -15.49
C ALA A 65 7.04 10.03 -15.07
N GLY A 66 6.67 9.76 -13.81
CA GLY A 66 5.36 10.09 -13.25
C GLY A 66 5.12 11.58 -13.14
N ALA A 67 6.10 12.35 -12.66
CA ALA A 67 6.01 13.80 -12.61
C ALA A 67 5.85 14.42 -14.02
N ILE A 68 6.60 13.91 -15.00
CA ILE A 68 6.49 14.36 -16.40
C ILE A 68 5.10 14.00 -16.96
N ALA A 69 4.63 12.77 -16.76
CA ALA A 69 3.32 12.34 -17.21
C ALA A 69 2.20 13.21 -16.61
N ALA A 70 2.27 13.52 -15.31
CA ALA A 70 1.33 14.42 -14.66
C ALA A 70 1.34 15.81 -15.31
N TRP A 71 2.52 16.41 -15.53
CA TRP A 71 2.65 17.71 -16.20
C TRP A 71 2.06 17.71 -17.62
N MET A 72 2.19 16.61 -18.37
CA MET A 72 1.64 16.51 -19.73
C MET A 72 0.10 16.37 -19.76
N LEU A 73 -0.54 16.02 -18.64
CA LEU A 73 -1.97 15.73 -18.55
C LEU A 73 -2.78 16.83 -17.86
N THR A 74 -2.13 17.87 -17.34
CA THR A 74 -2.72 19.00 -16.62
C THR A 74 -2.47 20.32 -17.32
#